data_AF-A0A849RK37-F1
#
_entry.id   AF-A0A849RK37-F1
#
_cell.length_a   1.000
_cell.length_b   1.000
_cell.length_c   1.000
_cell.angle_alpha   90.00
_cell.angle_beta   90.00
_cell.angle_gamma   90.00
#
_symmetry.space_group_name_H-M   'P 1'
#
loop_
_entity.id
_entity.type
_entity.pdbx_description
1 polymer ?
#
loop_
_entity_poly.entity_id
_entity_poly.type
_entity_poly.pdbx_seq_one_letter_code
_entity_poly.pdbx_strand_id
1 'polypeptide(L)'
;MPERTISTMFDEDHERLDALFKSFQTLKRTDFPKAKSAFLEFKAGLQRHVVWEEDILFPLWERKSGMTGGGPTIVMRSEHREIGDRLESLSRKIQAQNLETEREEEFLLDLLDRHNMSEEEVLYPEMDHIISPEEREAAFRAMEKIA
;
A
#
# COMPACT_ATOMS: atom_id res chain seq x y z
N MET A 1 -5.96 -12.03 -23.46
CA MET A 1 -6.23 -11.24 -22.24
C MET A 1 -5.48 -9.94 -22.40
N PRO A 2 -6.01 -8.78 -21.95
CA PRO A 2 -5.22 -7.56 -21.93
C PRO A 2 -3.96 -7.81 -21.09
N GLU A 3 -2.87 -7.13 -21.47
CA GLU A 3 -1.59 -7.22 -20.77
C GLU A 3 -1.72 -6.60 -19.38
N ARG A 4 -1.24 -7.27 -18.33
CA ARG A 4 -1.26 -6.74 -16.96
C ARG A 4 -0.32 -5.54 -16.86
N THR A 5 -0.82 -4.40 -16.40
CA THR A 5 -0.05 -3.17 -16.24
C THR A 5 0.30 -2.93 -14.77
N ILE A 6 1.21 -2.00 -14.47
CA ILE A 6 1.51 -1.60 -13.09
C ILE A 6 0.24 -1.09 -12.43
N SER A 7 -0.50 -0.17 -13.07
CA SER A 7 -1.75 0.37 -12.54
C SER A 7 -2.73 -0.74 -12.17
N THR A 8 -3.04 -1.64 -13.11
CA THR A 8 -3.99 -2.73 -12.83
C THR A 8 -3.55 -3.67 -11.71
N MET A 9 -2.25 -3.88 -11.53
CA MET A 9 -1.74 -4.79 -10.49
C MET A 9 -1.80 -4.14 -9.10
N PHE A 10 -1.47 -2.86 -9.00
CA PHE A 10 -1.49 -2.13 -7.74
C PHE A 10 -2.92 -1.74 -7.33
N ASP A 11 -3.80 -1.38 -8.28
CA ASP A 11 -5.23 -1.16 -8.03
C ASP A 11 -5.89 -2.42 -7.44
N GLU A 12 -5.61 -3.60 -8.02
CA GLU A 12 -6.08 -4.89 -7.49
C GLU A 12 -5.57 -5.15 -6.05
N ASP A 13 -4.36 -4.70 -5.72
CA ASP A 13 -3.81 -4.83 -4.37
C ASP A 13 -4.44 -3.85 -3.39
N HIS A 14 -4.71 -2.60 -3.81
CA HIS A 14 -5.47 -1.62 -3.04
C HIS A 14 -6.88 -2.13 -2.72
N GLU A 15 -7.61 -2.61 -3.72
CA GLU A 15 -8.94 -3.19 -3.51
C GLU A 15 -8.92 -4.36 -2.50
N ARG A 16 -7.88 -5.20 -2.56
CA ARG A 16 -7.67 -6.30 -1.61
C ARG A 16 -7.41 -5.78 -0.20
N LEU A 17 -6.59 -4.75 -0.04
CA LEU A 17 -6.27 -4.14 1.26
C LEU A 17 -7.50 -3.46 1.86
N ASP A 18 -8.26 -2.72 1.07
CA ASP A 18 -9.52 -2.07 1.49
C ASP A 18 -10.54 -3.09 1.97
N ALA A 19 -10.69 -4.21 1.26
CA ALA A 19 -11.59 -5.28 1.66
C ALA A 19 -11.22 -5.88 3.03
N LEU A 20 -9.92 -6.05 3.31
CA LEU A 20 -9.42 -6.53 4.59
C LEU A 20 -9.66 -5.51 5.71
N PHE A 21 -9.39 -4.23 5.47
CA PHE A 21 -9.61 -3.18 6.46
C PHE A 21 -11.10 -3.00 6.78
N LYS A 22 -11.96 -2.99 5.75
CA LYS A 22 -13.42 -2.96 5.90
C LYS A 22 -13.95 -4.16 6.67
N SER A 23 -13.36 -5.34 6.46
CA SER A 23 -13.69 -6.54 7.24
C SER A 23 -13.34 -6.36 8.71
N PHE A 24 -12.17 -5.80 9.03
CA PHE A 24 -11.82 -5.42 10.40
C PHE A 24 -12.86 -4.45 11.00
N GLN A 25 -13.21 -3.37 10.30
CA GLN A 25 -14.16 -2.35 10.78
C GLN A 25 -15.55 -2.93 11.07
N THR A 26 -16.03 -3.81 10.19
CA THR A 26 -17.37 -4.42 10.30
C THR A 26 -17.45 -5.44 11.44
N LEU A 27 -16.35 -6.16 11.68
CA LEU A 27 -16.33 -7.30 12.61
C LEU A 27 -15.83 -6.93 14.02
N LYS A 28 -15.13 -5.80 14.21
CA LYS A 28 -14.45 -5.50 15.50
C LYS A 28 -15.39 -5.52 16.72
N ARG A 29 -16.69 -5.28 16.54
CA ARG A 29 -17.72 -5.31 17.62
C ARG A 29 -18.57 -6.58 17.67
N THR A 30 -18.48 -7.47 16.68
CA THR A 30 -19.37 -8.65 16.54
C THR A 30 -18.60 -9.97 16.53
N ASP A 31 -17.41 -9.98 15.95
CA ASP A 31 -16.49 -11.13 15.88
C ASP A 31 -15.04 -10.62 15.92
N PHE A 32 -14.59 -10.27 17.12
CA PHE A 32 -13.27 -9.69 17.33
C PHE A 32 -12.11 -10.59 16.87
N PRO A 33 -12.12 -11.93 17.10
CA PRO A 33 -11.08 -12.80 16.55
C PRO A 33 -10.93 -12.70 15.03
N LYS A 34 -12.06 -12.68 14.30
CA LYS A 34 -12.04 -12.53 12.84
C LYS A 34 -11.61 -11.13 12.41
N ALA A 35 -12.06 -10.09 13.12
CA ALA A 35 -11.62 -8.71 12.88
C ALA A 35 -10.11 -8.56 13.05
N LYS A 36 -9.55 -9.12 14.14
CA LYS A 36 -8.12 -9.11 14.41
C LYS A 36 -7.34 -9.84 13.32
N SER A 37 -7.84 -10.98 12.83
CA SER A 37 -7.22 -11.70 11.71
C SER A 37 -7.18 -10.84 10.45
N ALA A 38 -8.30 -10.20 10.09
CA ALA A 38 -8.39 -9.33 8.93
C ALA A 38 -7.43 -8.13 9.04
N PHE A 39 -7.33 -7.51 10.22
CA PHE A 39 -6.38 -6.42 10.45
C PHE A 39 -4.92 -6.87 10.34
N LEU A 40 -4.56 -8.04 10.87
CA LEU A 40 -3.19 -8.55 10.76
C LEU A 40 -2.81 -8.83 9.31
N GLU A 41 -3.74 -9.37 8.53
CA GLU A 41 -3.56 -9.61 7.10
C GLU A 41 -3.45 -8.29 6.31
N PHE A 42 -4.31 -7.30 6.62
CA PHE A 42 -4.20 -5.94 6.09
C PHE A 42 -2.84 -5.33 6.38
N LYS A 43 -2.42 -5.33 7.65
CA LYS A 43 -1.14 -4.75 8.09
C LYS A 43 0.04 -5.39 7.36
N ALA A 44 0.10 -6.72 7.33
CA ALA A 44 1.17 -7.43 6.64
C ALA A 44 1.15 -7.16 5.13
N GLY A 45 -0.05 -7.14 4.53
CA GLY A 45 -0.24 -6.82 3.11
C GLY A 45 0.26 -5.41 2.75
N LEU A 46 -0.14 -4.40 3.52
CA LEU A 46 0.24 -3.01 3.28
C LEU A 46 1.74 -2.79 3.52
N GLN A 47 2.33 -3.46 4.51
CA GLN A 47 3.78 -3.44 4.71
C GLN A 47 4.54 -4.03 3.51
N ARG A 48 4.04 -5.13 2.94
CA ARG A 48 4.63 -5.72 1.73
C ARG A 48 4.43 -4.81 0.51
N HIS A 49 3.26 -4.20 0.38
CA HIS A 49 2.97 -3.22 -0.67
C HIS A 49 4.01 -2.10 -0.69
N VAL A 50 4.22 -1.45 0.45
CA VAL A 50 5.24 -0.41 0.62
C VAL A 50 6.64 -0.90 0.24
N VAL A 51 6.99 -2.15 0.56
CA VAL A 51 8.28 -2.74 0.17
C VAL A 51 8.37 -2.93 -1.35
N TRP A 52 7.30 -3.37 -2.02
CA TRP A 52 7.27 -3.45 -3.49
C TRP A 52 7.53 -2.09 -4.12
N GLU A 53 6.91 -1.04 -3.59
CA GLU A 53 7.12 0.31 -4.08
C GLU A 53 8.53 0.82 -3.82
N GLU A 54 9.00 0.78 -2.58
CA GLU A 54 10.28 1.38 -2.20
C GLU A 54 11.50 0.66 -2.79
N ASP A 55 11.46 -0.67 -2.87
CA ASP A 55 12.60 -1.48 -3.30
C ASP A 55 12.61 -1.73 -4.81
N ILE A 56 11.44 -1.70 -5.47
CA ILE A 56 11.32 -2.09 -6.88
C ILE A 56 10.79 -0.92 -7.71
N LEU A 57 9.62 -0.38 -7.36
CA LEU A 57 8.89 0.54 -8.22
C LEU A 57 9.54 1.93 -8.26
N PHE A 58 9.79 2.54 -7.09
CA PHE A 58 10.40 3.86 -7.01
C PHE A 58 11.81 3.90 -7.62
N PRO A 59 12.71 2.92 -7.37
CA PRO A 59 14.02 2.94 -8.03
C PRO A 59 13.91 2.79 -9.55
N LEU A 60 12.93 2.02 -10.06
CA LEU A 60 12.70 1.92 -11.49
C LEU A 60 12.16 3.24 -12.05
N TRP A 61 11.14 3.82 -11.42
CA TRP A 61 10.58 5.11 -11.80
C TRP A 61 11.65 6.20 -11.82
N GLU A 62 12.43 6.35 -10.75
CA GLU A 62 13.48 7.38 -10.62
C GLU A 62 14.55 7.26 -11.71
N ARG A 63 14.93 6.04 -12.10
CA ARG A 63 15.86 5.81 -13.22
C ARG A 63 15.26 6.19 -14.57
N LYS A 64 13.97 5.97 -14.76
CA LYS A 64 13.27 6.16 -16.04
C LYS A 64 12.83 7.61 -16.24
N SER A 65 12.39 8.28 -15.17
CA SER A 65 12.04 9.70 -15.15
C SER A 65 13.26 10.61 -15.03
N GLY A 66 14.37 10.12 -14.45
CA GLY A 66 15.57 10.89 -14.15
C GLY A 66 15.48 11.72 -12.87
N MET A 67 14.37 11.63 -12.12
CA MET A 67 14.09 12.45 -10.93
C MET A 67 14.58 11.79 -9.64
N THR A 68 15.89 11.78 -9.42
CA THR A 68 16.54 10.99 -8.35
C THR A 68 16.75 11.70 -6.99
N GLY A 69 16.50 13.02 -6.89
CA GLY A 69 16.91 13.82 -5.71
C GLY A 69 15.92 14.87 -5.23
N GLY A 70 14.69 14.88 -5.74
CA GLY A 70 13.65 15.87 -5.42
C GLY A 70 12.26 15.51 -5.93
N GLY A 71 12.03 14.24 -6.26
CA GLY A 71 10.81 13.76 -6.90
C GLY A 71 9.70 13.36 -5.91
N PRO A 72 8.50 13.06 -6.42
CA PRO A 72 7.34 12.63 -5.62
C PRO A 72 7.66 11.44 -4.69
N THR A 73 8.54 10.53 -5.12
CA THR A 73 8.97 9.35 -4.34
C THR A 73 9.66 9.70 -3.00
N ILE A 74 10.16 10.93 -2.80
CA ILE A 74 10.70 11.35 -1.49
C ILE A 74 9.57 11.64 -0.50
N VAL A 75 8.51 12.31 -0.98
CA VAL A 75 7.33 12.63 -0.18
C VAL A 75 6.60 11.33 0.18
N MET A 76 6.39 10.46 -0.81
CA MET A 76 5.75 9.15 -0.62
C MET A 76 6.48 8.29 0.41
N ARG A 77 7.82 8.20 0.37
CA ARG A 77 8.58 7.51 1.43
C ARG A 77 8.40 8.13 2.82
N SER A 78 8.13 9.43 2.91
CA SER A 78 7.77 10.06 4.19
C SER A 78 6.37 9.68 4.64
N GLU A 79 5.43 9.60 3.72
CA GLU A 79 4.07 9.13 3.96
C GLU A 79 4.07 7.66 4.39
N HIS A 80 4.84 6.78 3.74
CA HIS A 80 5.03 5.39 4.14
C HIS A 80 5.50 5.24 5.59
N ARG A 81 6.46 6.08 6.02
CA ARG A 81 6.90 6.09 7.42
C ARG A 81 5.77 6.49 8.36
N GLU A 82 4.98 7.50 7.99
CA GLU A 82 3.80 7.89 8.78
C GLU A 82 2.75 6.77 8.81
N ILE A 83 2.44 6.14 7.67
CA ILE A 83 1.55 4.98 7.55
C ILE A 83 2.00 3.88 8.52
N GLY A 84 3.30 3.55 8.52
CA GLY A 84 3.90 2.59 9.44
C GLY A 84 3.65 2.94 10.91
N ASP A 85 3.88 4.20 11.31
CA ASP A 85 3.64 4.66 12.68
C ASP A 85 2.15 4.57 13.08
N ARG A 86 1.24 4.90 12.15
CA ARG A 86 -0.23 4.77 12.36
C ARG A 86 -0.64 3.31 12.50
N LEU A 87 -0.13 2.42 11.64
CA LEU A 87 -0.37 0.98 11.71
C LEU A 87 0.09 0.41 13.06
N GLU A 88 1.25 0.82 13.57
CA GLU A 88 1.70 0.39 14.89
C GLU A 88 0.82 0.93 16.02
N SER A 89 0.34 2.17 15.93
CA SER A 89 -0.60 2.73 16.89
C SER A 89 -1.91 1.94 16.95
N LEU A 90 -2.49 1.65 15.79
CA LEU A 90 -3.72 0.86 15.68
C LEU A 90 -3.50 -0.60 16.13
N SER A 91 -2.36 -1.18 15.76
CA SER A 91 -1.98 -2.54 16.18
C SER A 91 -1.89 -2.67 17.71
N ARG A 92 -1.31 -1.69 18.41
CA ARG A 92 -1.27 -1.68 19.88
C ARG A 92 -2.66 -1.67 20.51
N LYS A 93 -3.61 -0.89 19.97
CA LYS A 93 -5.00 -0.88 20.44
C LYS A 93 -5.67 -2.24 20.25
N ILE A 94 -5.53 -2.83 19.07
CA ILE A 94 -6.09 -4.15 18.76
C ILE A 94 -5.48 -5.24 19.64
N GLN A 95 -4.17 -5.20 19.89
CA GLN A 95 -3.52 -6.15 20.81
C GLN A 95 -4.06 -6.04 22.24
N ALA A 96 -4.35 -4.82 22.70
CA ALA A 96 -4.99 -4.55 24.00
C ALA A 96 -6.51 -4.82 24.02
N GLN A 97 -7.09 -5.32 22.92
CA GLN A 97 -8.54 -5.47 22.73
C GLN A 97 -9.33 -4.17 22.96
N ASN A 98 -8.69 -3.02 22.73
CA ASN A 98 -9.36 -1.74 22.75
C ASN A 98 -10.06 -1.51 21.40
N LEU A 99 -11.39 -1.51 21.41
CA LEU A 99 -12.22 -1.37 20.20
C LEU A 99 -12.49 0.09 19.82
N GLU A 100 -12.08 1.04 20.65
CA GLU A 100 -12.21 2.48 20.39
C GLU A 100 -11.06 2.93 19.48
N THR A 101 -11.13 2.50 18.23
CA THR A 101 -10.10 2.67 17.18
C THR A 101 -10.51 3.63 16.07
N GLU A 102 -11.74 4.16 16.10
CA GLU A 102 -12.33 4.99 15.04
C GLU A 102 -11.42 6.16 14.64
N ARG A 103 -10.80 6.82 15.61
CA ARG A 103 -9.92 7.97 15.35
C ARG A 103 -8.62 7.56 14.65
N GLU A 104 -8.02 6.44 15.05
CA GLU A 104 -6.82 5.92 14.38
C GLU A 104 -7.13 5.38 12.99
N GLU A 105 -8.31 4.79 12.80
CA GLU A 105 -8.80 4.36 11.49
C GLU A 105 -8.99 5.56 10.57
N GLU A 106 -9.69 6.61 11.02
CA GLU A 106 -9.92 7.85 10.24
C GLU A 106 -8.59 8.48 9.81
N PHE A 107 -7.63 8.65 10.72
CA PHE A 107 -6.33 9.21 10.35
C PHE A 107 -5.52 8.35 9.39
N LEU A 108 -5.63 7.02 9.49
CA LEU A 108 -4.95 6.13 8.56
C LEU A 108 -5.60 6.20 7.18
N LEU A 109 -6.93 6.19 7.10
CA LEU A 109 -7.68 6.27 5.84
C LEU A 109 -7.44 7.61 5.15
N ASP A 110 -7.50 8.74 5.86
CA ASP A 110 -7.20 10.07 5.28
C ASP A 110 -5.76 10.17 4.73
N LEU A 111 -4.84 9.38 5.27
CA LEU A 111 -3.45 9.28 4.78
C LEU A 111 -3.33 8.35 3.59
N LEU A 112 -3.98 7.20 3.60
CA LEU A 112 -4.00 6.30 2.45
C LEU A 112 -4.70 6.96 1.26
N ASP A 113 -5.85 7.61 1.45
CA ASP A 113 -6.61 8.25 0.37
C ASP A 113 -5.75 9.26 -0.41
N ARG A 114 -5.07 10.19 0.28
CA ARG A 114 -4.21 11.19 -0.40
C ARG A 114 -2.97 10.57 -1.04
N HIS A 115 -2.47 9.49 -0.46
CA HIS A 115 -1.27 8.81 -0.88
C HIS A 115 -1.54 7.99 -2.15
N ASN A 116 -2.58 7.17 -2.11
CA ASN A 116 -3.07 6.38 -3.23
C ASN A 116 -3.48 7.26 -4.41
N MET A 117 -4.04 8.46 -4.19
CA MET A 117 -4.28 9.41 -5.29
C MET A 117 -2.99 9.78 -6.04
N SER A 118 -1.88 9.98 -5.33
CA SER A 118 -0.59 10.29 -5.99
C SER A 118 -0.06 9.10 -6.78
N GLU A 119 -0.34 7.89 -6.32
CA GLU A 119 0.03 6.66 -7.00
C GLU A 119 -0.80 6.40 -8.25
N GLU A 120 -2.12 6.30 -8.06
CA GLU A 120 -3.10 5.86 -9.06
C GLU A 120 -3.28 6.89 -10.18
N GLU A 121 -3.19 8.19 -9.86
CA GLU A 121 -3.39 9.25 -10.86
C GLU A 121 -2.08 9.71 -11.52
N VAL A 122 -0.92 9.45 -10.91
CA VAL A 122 0.37 9.95 -11.39
C VAL A 122 1.39 8.83 -11.59
N LEU A 123 1.81 8.18 -10.50
CA LEU A 123 2.97 7.27 -10.54
C LEU A 123 2.72 6.03 -11.41
N TYR A 124 1.64 5.28 -11.16
CA TYR A 124 1.36 4.03 -11.88
C TYR A 124 1.05 4.27 -13.37
N PRO A 125 0.22 5.27 -13.74
CA PRO A 125 0.04 5.61 -15.14
C PRO A 125 1.34 6.00 -15.81
N GLU A 126 2.18 6.83 -15.20
CA GLU A 126 3.47 7.21 -15.78
C GLU A 126 4.38 6.00 -15.98
N MET A 127 4.44 5.10 -14.98
CA MET A 127 5.18 3.84 -15.08
C MET A 127 4.75 3.03 -16.29
N ASP A 128 3.43 2.86 -16.50
CA ASP A 128 2.89 2.14 -17.64
C ASP A 128 3.26 2.76 -19.00
N HIS A 129 3.59 4.06 -19.04
CA HIS A 129 4.04 4.74 -20.25
C HIS A 129 5.56 4.66 -20.47
N ILE A 130 6.38 4.70 -19.42
CA ILE A 130 7.84 4.88 -19.54
C ILE A 130 8.63 3.56 -19.50
N ILE A 131 8.10 2.50 -18.92
CA ILE A 131 8.79 1.20 -18.81
C ILE A 131 8.50 0.28 -20.00
N SER A 132 9.48 -0.55 -20.38
CA SER A 132 9.27 -1.57 -21.40
C SER A 132 8.50 -2.78 -20.85
N PRO A 133 7.89 -3.62 -21.70
CA PRO A 133 7.27 -4.88 -21.26
C PRO A 133 8.24 -5.79 -20.48
N GLU A 134 9.52 -5.83 -20.88
CA GLU A 134 10.55 -6.62 -20.19
C GLU A 134 10.88 -6.07 -18.80
N GLU A 135 10.92 -4.75 -18.64
CA GLU A 135 11.13 -4.08 -17.35
C GLU A 135 9.94 -4.32 -16.41
N ARG A 136 8.71 -4.21 -16.93
CA ARG A 136 7.48 -4.50 -16.17
C ARG A 136 7.44 -5.93 -15.68
N GLU A 137 7.70 -6.88 -16.57
CA GLU A 137 7.73 -8.30 -16.24
C GLU A 137 8.88 -8.64 -15.27
N ALA A 138 10.02 -7.95 -15.34
CA ALA A 138 11.08 -8.06 -14.35
C ALA A 138 10.66 -7.51 -12.98
N ALA A 139 9.91 -6.41 -12.93
CA ALA A 139 9.36 -5.85 -11.70
C ALA A 139 8.37 -6.83 -11.04
N PHE A 140 7.44 -7.41 -11.80
CA PHE A 140 6.51 -8.42 -11.26
C PHE A 140 7.24 -9.62 -10.66
N ARG A 141 8.22 -10.17 -11.36
CA ARG A 141 9.05 -11.27 -10.81
C ARG A 141 9.88 -10.87 -9.60
N ALA A 142 10.23 -9.60 -9.44
CA ALA A 142 10.91 -9.11 -8.25
C ALA A 142 9.93 -9.04 -7.07
N MET A 143 8.70 -8.54 -7.29
CA MET A 143 7.65 -8.47 -6.28
C MET A 143 7.26 -9.85 -5.75
N GLU A 144 7.14 -10.86 -6.63
CA GLU A 144 6.85 -12.25 -6.26
C GLU A 144 7.87 -12.88 -5.30
N LYS A 145 9.10 -12.35 -5.25
CA LYS A 145 10.16 -12.84 -4.35
C LYS A 145 10.09 -12.21 -2.96
N ILE A 146 9.30 -11.15 -2.81
CA ILE A 146 9.08 -10.47 -1.54
C ILE A 146 7.82 -11.09 -0.92
N ALA A 147 8.04 -11.97 0.06
CA ALA A 147 7.00 -12.77 0.72
C ALA A 147 6.15 -11.92 1.68
#